data_AF-A0A834DWS8-F1
#
_entry.id   AF-A0A834DWS8-F1
#
_cell.length_a   1.000
_cell.length_b   1.000
_cell.length_c   1.000
_cell.angle_alpha   90.00
_cell.angle_beta   90.00
_cell.angle_gamma   90.00
#
_symmetry.space_group_name_H-M   'P 1'
#
loop_
_entity.id
_entity.type
_entity.pdbx_description
1 polymer ?
#
loop_
_entity_poly.entity_id
_entity_poly.type
_entity_poly.pdbx_seq_one_letter_code
_entity_poly.pdbx_strand_id
1 'polypeptide(L)'
;MTWGFFVFTNRTISAKTHHQAVNFNIFEGMVCHGVPLATISRGKVVYEAGVFNVAAGDGKYIPRKPFAEYVYNRIKQRDQTCAPTPVERDPYEGEVIVLQ
;
A
#
# COMPACT_ATOMS: atom_id res chain seq x y z
N MET A 1 -41.95 -0.84 -4.37
CA MET A 1 -41.56 0.32 -3.54
C MET A 1 -41.69 -0.15 -2.11
N THR A 2 -40.65 -0.69 -1.48
CA THR A 2 -39.69 0.08 -0.67
C THR A 2 -38.29 -0.57 -0.74
N TRP A 3 -37.34 0.12 -1.35
CA TRP A 3 -35.91 -0.13 -1.12
C TRP A 3 -35.53 0.61 0.16
N GLY A 4 -34.96 -0.08 1.15
CA GLY A 4 -34.67 0.56 2.44
C GLY A 4 -33.91 -0.30 3.44
N PHE A 5 -32.75 -0.84 3.03
CA PHE A 5 -31.76 -1.35 3.98
C PHE A 5 -30.49 -0.51 3.90
N PHE A 6 -30.63 0.80 4.06
CA PHE A 6 -29.48 1.68 4.29
C PHE A 6 -29.30 1.81 5.81
N VAL A 7 -28.55 0.88 6.40
CA VAL A 7 -28.07 1.04 7.77
C VAL A 7 -26.90 2.04 7.72
N PHE A 8 -27.20 3.33 7.78
CA PHE A 8 -26.18 4.36 8.00
C PHE A 8 -25.83 4.37 9.50
N THR A 9 -24.96 3.46 9.92
CA THR A 9 -24.34 3.59 11.24
C THR A 9 -23.35 4.75 11.19
N ASN A 10 -23.59 5.78 12.00
CA ASN A 10 -22.70 6.94 12.13
C ASN A 10 -21.89 6.76 13.41
N ARG A 11 -20.58 7.00 13.35
CA ARG A 11 -19.70 6.99 14.51
C ARG A 11 -18.99 8.32 14.62
N THR A 12 -19.09 8.94 15.80
CA THR A 12 -18.24 10.07 16.17
C THR A 12 -16.90 9.53 16.65
N ILE A 13 -15.83 9.94 16.00
CA ILE A 13 -14.48 9.57 16.39
C ILE A 13 -14.10 10.35 17.65
N SER A 14 -13.67 9.64 18.68
CA SER A 14 -13.19 10.23 19.93
C SER A 14 -12.05 9.43 20.54
N ALA A 15 -11.10 10.12 21.16
CA ALA A 15 -9.96 9.55 21.88
C ALA A 15 -10.38 8.56 22.97
N LYS A 16 -11.53 8.82 23.62
CA LYS A 16 -12.07 7.95 24.67
C LYS A 16 -12.51 6.57 24.16
N THR A 17 -12.79 6.45 22.87
CA THR A 17 -13.40 5.26 22.26
C THR A 17 -12.51 4.56 21.22
N HIS A 18 -11.31 5.10 20.97
CA HIS A 18 -10.36 4.44 20.08
C HIS A 18 -9.63 3.31 20.80
N HIS A 19 -8.98 2.43 20.03
CA HIS A 19 -8.18 1.32 20.57
C HIS A 19 -6.68 1.59 20.47
N GLN A 20 -6.28 2.84 20.17
CA GLN A 20 -4.89 3.28 20.16
C GLN A 20 -4.43 3.51 21.60
N ALA A 21 -3.13 3.31 21.87
CA ALA A 21 -2.55 3.56 23.20
C ALA A 21 -2.27 5.05 23.48
N VAL A 22 -2.69 5.95 22.59
CA VAL A 22 -2.36 7.38 22.62
C VAL A 22 -3.52 8.16 23.23
N ASN A 23 -3.26 9.16 24.06
CA ASN A 23 -4.32 9.87 24.79
C ASN A 23 -5.07 10.95 23.97
N PHE A 24 -4.80 11.08 22.66
CA PHE A 24 -5.42 12.08 21.79
C PHE A 24 -5.72 11.52 20.40
N ASN A 25 -6.61 12.18 19.66
CA ASN A 25 -6.92 11.87 18.27
C ASN A 25 -6.96 13.15 17.44
N ILE A 26 -6.35 13.13 16.25
CA ILE A 26 -6.38 14.26 15.30
C ILE A 26 -7.77 14.47 14.69
N PHE A 27 -8.65 13.46 14.73
CA PHE A 27 -10.01 13.48 14.20
C PHE A 27 -11.08 13.59 15.30
N GLU A 28 -10.75 14.17 16.45
CA GLU A 28 -11.69 14.32 17.56
C GLU A 28 -12.97 15.06 17.13
N GLY A 29 -14.14 14.47 17.41
CA GLY A 29 -15.44 15.08 17.08
C GLY A 29 -15.89 14.90 15.63
N MET A 30 -15.10 14.23 14.77
CA MET A 30 -15.49 13.96 13.40
C MET A 30 -16.56 12.87 13.33
N VAL A 31 -17.67 13.14 12.65
CA VAL A 31 -18.73 12.16 12.37
C VAL A 31 -18.41 11.47 11.05
N CYS A 32 -18.17 10.17 11.10
CA CYS A 32 -17.93 9.37 9.91
C CYS A 32 -19.13 8.45 9.63
N HIS A 33 -19.48 8.37 8.35
CA HIS A 33 -20.45 7.42 7.83
C HIS A 33 -19.71 6.15 7.38
N GLY A 34 -20.24 4.97 7.74
CA GLY A 34 -19.63 3.68 7.41
C GLY A 34 -18.73 3.17 8.52
N VAL A 35 -19.31 2.38 9.43
CA VAL A 35 -18.61 1.79 10.57
C VAL A 35 -18.29 0.33 10.26
N PRO A 36 -17.07 -0.17 10.56
CA PRO A 36 -16.79 -1.60 10.43
C PRO A 36 -17.65 -2.38 11.44
N LEU A 37 -18.58 -3.20 10.94
CA LEU A 37 -19.41 -4.08 11.79
C LEU A 37 -18.63 -5.32 12.23
N ALA A 38 -17.87 -5.91 11.30
CA ALA A 38 -17.00 -7.04 11.56
C ALA A 38 -15.71 -6.93 10.73
N THR A 39 -14.59 -7.37 11.31
CA THR A 39 -13.30 -7.47 10.62
C THR A 39 -12.85 -8.93 10.63
N ILE A 40 -12.50 -9.45 9.47
CA ILE A 40 -11.99 -10.82 9.31
C ILE A 40 -10.50 -10.77 9.02
N SER A 41 -9.72 -11.55 9.76
CA SER A 41 -8.30 -11.75 9.51
C SER A 41 -8.02 -13.25 9.44
N ARG A 42 -7.35 -13.68 8.36
CA ARG A 42 -6.95 -15.09 8.14
C ARG A 42 -8.10 -16.10 8.31
N GLY A 43 -9.32 -15.73 7.93
CA GLY A 43 -10.52 -16.57 8.02
C GLY A 43 -11.19 -16.60 9.40
N LYS A 44 -10.75 -15.79 10.35
CA LYS A 44 -11.38 -15.64 11.68
C LYS A 44 -11.98 -14.25 11.84
N VAL A 45 -13.14 -14.16 12.49
CA VAL A 45 -13.72 -12.87 12.91
C VAL A 45 -12.92 -12.36 14.10
N VAL A 46 -12.13 -11.30 13.90
CA VAL A 46 -11.24 -10.73 14.93
C VAL A 46 -11.84 -9.53 15.64
N TYR A 47 -12.82 -8.88 15.01
CA TYR A 47 -13.55 -7.77 15.58
C TYR A 47 -15.01 -7.92 15.18
N GLU A 48 -15.92 -7.82 16.13
CA GLU A 48 -17.36 -7.86 15.89
C GLU A 48 -18.08 -7.01 16.94
N ALA A 49 -18.99 -6.14 16.49
CA ALA A 49 -19.86 -5.35 17.36
C ALA A 49 -19.16 -4.58 18.50
N GLY A 50 -17.91 -4.14 18.30
CA GLY A 50 -17.14 -3.41 19.32
C GLY A 50 -16.19 -4.26 20.17
N VAL A 51 -16.23 -5.58 20.05
CA VAL A 51 -15.40 -6.51 20.82
C VAL A 51 -14.27 -7.08 19.97
N PHE A 52 -13.07 -7.11 20.52
CA PHE A 52 -11.88 -7.71 19.89
C PHE A 52 -11.67 -9.14 20.40
N ASN A 53 -11.67 -10.09 19.46
CA ASN A 53 -11.43 -11.51 19.69
C ASN A 53 -10.11 -11.93 19.02
N VAL A 54 -8.98 -11.40 19.50
CA VAL A 54 -7.64 -11.63 18.94
C VAL A 54 -6.67 -11.98 20.06
N ALA A 55 -5.75 -12.92 19.79
CA ALA A 55 -4.64 -13.24 20.67
C ALA A 55 -3.33 -12.60 20.15
N ALA A 56 -2.47 -12.18 21.08
CA ALA A 56 -1.13 -11.71 20.72
C ALA A 56 -0.36 -12.82 19.98
N GLY A 57 0.12 -12.53 18.77
CA GLY A 57 0.80 -13.51 17.91
C GLY A 57 -0.07 -14.17 16.83
N ASP A 58 -1.37 -13.86 16.76
CA ASP A 58 -2.22 -14.33 15.64
C ASP A 58 -1.77 -13.77 14.28
N GLY A 59 -1.10 -12.63 14.29
CA GLY A 59 -0.43 -12.05 13.12
C GLY A 59 0.80 -12.87 12.72
N LYS A 60 0.93 -13.14 11.42
CA LYS A 60 2.12 -13.81 10.86
C LYS A 60 2.85 -12.88 9.92
N TYR A 61 4.18 -12.94 9.94
CA TYR A 61 5.02 -12.26 8.96
C TYR A 61 4.71 -12.76 7.54
N ILE A 62 4.63 -11.83 6.59
CA ILE A 62 4.43 -12.13 5.16
C ILE A 62 5.74 -11.84 4.43
N PRO A 63 6.54 -12.86 4.06
CA PRO A 63 7.74 -12.65 3.26
C PRO A 63 7.35 -12.17 1.87
N ARG A 64 7.88 -11.01 1.45
CA ARG A 64 7.66 -10.46 0.11
C ARG A 64 8.85 -10.79 -0.76
N LYS A 65 8.59 -11.37 -1.94
CA LYS A 65 9.63 -11.61 -2.94
C LYS A 65 10.08 -10.28 -3.54
N PRO A 66 11.39 -10.08 -3.82
CA PRO A 66 11.84 -8.93 -4.58
C PRO A 66 11.32 -8.99 -6.02
N PHE A 67 11.42 -7.88 -6.74
CA PHE A 67 11.00 -7.76 -8.15
C PHE A 67 9.53 -8.11 -8.39
N ALA A 68 8.63 -7.46 -7.66
CA ALA A 68 7.19 -7.63 -7.84
C ALA A 68 6.78 -7.37 -9.31
N GLU A 69 6.05 -8.32 -9.87
CA GLU A 69 5.68 -8.36 -11.29
C GLU A 69 4.96 -7.08 -11.75
N TYR A 70 3.99 -6.62 -10.95
CA TYR A 70 3.23 -5.39 -11.19
C TYR A 70 4.12 -4.16 -11.43
N VAL A 71 5.28 -4.09 -10.75
CA VAL A 71 6.20 -2.95 -10.86
C VAL A 71 7.27 -3.21 -11.92
N TYR A 72 7.90 -4.39 -11.89
CA TYR A 72 9.13 -4.66 -12.63
C TYR A 72 8.94 -5.19 -14.05
N ASN A 73 7.73 -5.62 -14.45
CA ASN A 73 7.51 -6.10 -15.82
C ASN A 73 7.83 -5.02 -16.86
N ARG A 74 7.39 -3.79 -16.62
CA ARG A 74 7.67 -2.66 -17.52
C ARG A 74 9.15 -2.29 -17.54
N ILE A 75 9.83 -2.41 -16.39
CA ILE A 75 11.26 -2.12 -16.27
C ILE A 75 12.06 -3.14 -17.08
N LYS A 76 11.78 -4.44 -16.91
CA LYS A 76 12.43 -5.52 -17.68
C LYS A 76 12.25 -5.34 -19.18
N GLN A 77 11.03 -5.00 -19.62
CA GLN A 77 10.77 -4.74 -21.04
C GLN A 77 11.63 -3.57 -21.54
N ARG A 78 11.67 -2.47 -20.79
CA ARG A 78 12.48 -1.29 -21.14
C ARG A 78 13.97 -1.62 -21.19
N ASP A 79 14.48 -2.35 -20.22
CA ASP A 79 15.90 -2.74 -20.18
C ASP A 79 16.27 -3.62 -21.38
N GLN A 80 15.35 -4.46 -21.83
CA GLN A 80 15.53 -5.29 -23.04
C GLN A 80 15.48 -4.48 -24.34
N THR A 81 14.55 -3.53 -24.46
CA THR A 81 14.30 -2.84 -25.74
C THR A 81 15.07 -1.54 -25.90
N CYS A 82 15.44 -0.89 -24.80
CA CYS A 82 16.03 0.45 -24.80
C CYS A 82 17.53 0.43 -24.49
N ALA A 83 18.21 -0.69 -24.77
CA ALA A 83 19.66 -0.76 -24.71
C ALA A 83 20.25 0.20 -25.76
N PRO A 84 21.14 1.12 -25.39
CA PRO A 84 21.73 2.07 -26.33
C PRO A 84 22.65 1.33 -27.31
N THR A 85 22.46 1.56 -28.60
CA THR A 85 23.29 0.99 -29.66
C THR A 85 24.39 1.97 -30.05
N PRO A 86 25.67 1.57 -30.10
CA PRO A 86 26.72 2.41 -30.63
C PRO A 86 26.50 2.65 -32.12
N VAL A 87 26.91 3.82 -32.61
CA VAL A 87 26.92 4.10 -34.05
C VAL A 87 28.17 3.44 -34.63
N GLU A 88 28.00 2.58 -35.63
CA GLU A 88 29.12 2.03 -36.38
C GLU A 88 29.85 3.15 -37.12
N ARG A 89 31.14 3.28 -36.85
CA ARG A 89 32.03 4.27 -37.43
C ARG A 89 33.38 3.62 -37.67
N ASP A 90 34.04 3.99 -38.76
CA ASP A 90 35.42 3.61 -38.97
C ASP A 90 36.32 4.23 -37.89
N PRO A 91 37.41 3.56 -37.50
CA PRO A 91 38.39 4.13 -36.58
C PRO A 91 38.88 5.49 -37.07
N TYR A 92 39.02 6.44 -36.15
CA TYR A 92 39.53 7.77 -36.50
C TYR A 92 41.03 7.69 -36.81
N GLU A 93 41.39 7.95 -38.06
CA GLU A 93 42.79 7.98 -38.53
C GLU A 93 43.37 9.39 -38.65
N GLY A 94 42.60 10.43 -38.34
CA GLY A 94 43.06 11.81 -38.44
C GLY A 94 44.10 12.18 -37.38
N GLU A 95 44.84 13.27 -37.61
CA GLU A 95 45.77 13.79 -36.62
C GLU A 95 45.03 14.28 -35.37
N VAL A 96 45.59 13.98 -34.19
CA VAL A 96 45.09 14.47 -32.90
C VAL A 96 46.12 15.44 -32.34
N ILE A 97 45.74 16.71 -32.26
CA ILE A 97 46.56 17.76 -31.64
C ILE A 97 46.59 17.57 -30.12
N VAL A 98 47.79 17.46 -29.56
CA VAL A 98 48.00 17.38 -28.11
C VAL A 98 48.27 18.78 -27.59
N LEU A 99 47.39 19.28 -26.72
CA LEU A 99 47.58 20.59 -26.07
C LEU A 99 48.61 20.44 -24.93
N GLN A 100 49.68 21.21 -25.00
CA GLN A 100 50.77 21.30 -24.02
C GLN A 100 50.40 22.24 -22.86
#